data_AF-A0A8S4N7G2-F1
#
_entry.id   AF-A0A8S4N7G2-F1
#
_cell.length_a   1.000
_cell.length_b   1.000
_cell.length_c   1.000
_cell.angle_alpha   90.00
_cell.angle_beta   90.00
_cell.angle_gamma   90.00
#
_symmetry.space_group_name_H-M   'P 1'
#
loop_
_entity.id
_entity.type
_entity.pdbx_description
1 polymer ?
#
loop_
_entity_poly.entity_id
_entity_poly.type
_entity_poly.pdbx_seq_one_letter_code
_entity_poly.pdbx_strand_id
1 'polypeptide(L)'
;MLIAKSNVKGGLPYAVFTKLFDALVSPITSMLHGAGIWGIRQYSEMNTVQNKAARYFLGVGRRAPNGSTKGDICWTSVFTKQRVEVTRLWCRLKNMATDRTPKHISKWSFRHHKSWENLTRKMLQDLDFTQLINNDTISRVKCHHNEVKEACIRADHVEWHNC
;
A
#
# COMPACT_ATOMS: atom_id res chain seq x y z
N MET A 1 -4.97 11.64 -25.56
CA MET A 1 -5.65 10.84 -26.61
C MET A 1 -4.96 9.46 -26.74
N LEU A 2 -5.14 8.57 -25.76
CA LEU A 2 -4.53 7.21 -25.75
C LEU A 2 -5.54 6.10 -25.34
N ILE A 3 -6.53 6.43 -24.52
CA ILE A 3 -7.70 5.56 -24.23
C ILE A 3 -8.47 5.21 -25.51
N ALA A 4 -8.40 6.06 -26.55
CA ALA A 4 -9.06 5.83 -27.82
C ALA A 4 -8.50 4.64 -28.62
N LYS A 5 -7.24 4.22 -28.42
CA LYS A 5 -6.67 3.09 -29.20
C LYS A 5 -6.99 1.71 -28.61
N SER A 6 -7.26 1.59 -27.31
CA SER A 6 -7.65 0.31 -26.70
C SER A 6 -9.12 -0.02 -26.96
N ASN A 7 -10.00 0.98 -26.97
CA ASN A 7 -11.44 0.79 -27.23
C ASN A 7 -11.77 0.47 -28.71
N VAL A 8 -10.94 0.89 -29.67
CA VAL A 8 -11.20 0.69 -31.11
C VAL A 8 -11.03 -0.76 -31.58
N LYS A 9 -10.47 -1.66 -30.75
CA LYS A 9 -10.27 -3.09 -31.09
C LYS A 9 -10.90 -4.08 -30.10
N GLY A 10 -11.87 -3.67 -29.29
CA GLY A 10 -12.50 -4.54 -28.30
C GLY A 10 -11.67 -4.74 -27.02
N GLY A 11 -10.88 -3.74 -26.64
CA GLY A 11 -10.11 -3.74 -25.40
C GLY A 11 -11.01 -3.68 -24.15
N LEU A 12 -10.46 -4.15 -23.02
CA LEU A 12 -11.14 -4.15 -21.73
C LEU A 12 -11.38 -2.70 -21.25
N PRO A 13 -12.58 -2.38 -20.73
CA PRO A 13 -12.83 -1.09 -20.09
C PRO A 13 -11.86 -0.88 -18.92
N TYR A 14 -11.48 0.38 -18.66
CA TYR A 14 -10.58 0.72 -17.55
C TYR A 14 -11.00 0.11 -16.21
N ALA A 15 -12.31 0.15 -15.91
CA ALA A 15 -12.85 -0.43 -14.69
C ALA A 15 -12.64 -1.95 -14.60
N VAL A 16 -12.73 -2.67 -15.72
CA VAL A 16 -12.53 -4.12 -15.76
C VAL A 16 -11.06 -4.46 -15.67
N PHE A 17 -10.19 -3.72 -16.38
CA PHE A 17 -8.75 -3.92 -16.30
C PHE A 17 -8.20 -3.63 -14.91
N THR A 18 -8.64 -2.54 -14.26
CA THR A 18 -8.24 -2.22 -12.88
C THR A 18 -8.73 -3.29 -11.91
N LYS A 19 -9.98 -3.77 -12.05
CA LYS A 19 -10.47 -4.89 -11.23
C LYS A 19 -9.68 -6.18 -11.44
N LEU A 20 -9.33 -6.50 -12.68
CA LEU A 20 -8.53 -7.69 -13.02
C LEU A 20 -7.11 -7.57 -12.45
N PHE A 21 -6.49 -6.39 -12.57
CA PHE A 21 -5.20 -6.09 -12.00
C PHE A 21 -5.23 -6.17 -10.46
N ASP A 22 -6.26 -5.59 -9.83
CA ASP A 22 -6.42 -5.66 -8.38
C ASP A 22 -6.71 -7.08 -7.89
N ALA A 23 -7.41 -7.91 -8.67
CA ALA A 23 -7.71 -9.29 -8.30
C ALA A 23 -6.52 -10.25 -8.50
N LEU A 24 -5.74 -10.09 -9.58
CA LEU A 24 -4.68 -11.03 -9.94
C LEU A 24 -3.29 -10.52 -9.53
N VAL A 25 -3.00 -9.26 -9.81
CA VAL A 25 -1.66 -8.69 -9.62
C VAL A 25 -1.51 -8.10 -8.23
N SER A 26 -2.56 -7.49 -7.65
CA SER A 26 -2.44 -6.95 -6.28
C SER A 26 -2.07 -8.05 -5.28
N PRO A 27 -2.68 -9.25 -5.22
CA PRO A 27 -2.26 -10.25 -4.25
C PRO A 27 -0.79 -10.66 -4.37
N ILE A 28 -0.27 -10.70 -5.60
CA ILE A 28 1.11 -11.08 -5.91
C ILE A 28 2.09 -9.94 -5.60
N THR A 29 1.81 -8.74 -6.09
CA THR A 29 2.67 -7.55 -5.92
C THR A 29 2.56 -6.94 -4.54
N SER A 30 1.37 -6.93 -3.94
CA SER A 30 1.18 -6.41 -2.59
C SER A 30 1.29 -7.47 -1.51
N MET A 31 1.57 -8.74 -1.83
CA MET A 31 1.64 -9.82 -0.82
C MET A 31 0.48 -9.70 0.18
N LEU A 32 -0.75 -9.44 -0.29
CA LEU A 32 -1.81 -8.76 0.50
C LEU A 32 -2.20 -9.48 1.82
N HIS A 33 -1.93 -10.78 1.95
CA HIS A 33 -2.10 -11.52 3.21
C HIS A 33 -0.86 -11.51 4.12
N GLY A 34 0.33 -11.34 3.55
CA GLY A 34 1.60 -11.36 4.26
C GLY A 34 2.25 -10.00 4.46
N ALA A 35 1.92 -8.96 3.69
CA ALA A 35 2.61 -7.66 3.76
C ALA A 35 2.53 -7.03 5.15
N GLY A 36 1.42 -7.26 5.86
CA GLY A 36 1.33 -6.92 7.28
C GLY A 36 2.42 -7.59 8.12
N ILE A 37 2.78 -8.85 7.83
CA ILE A 37 3.76 -9.67 8.57
C ILE A 37 5.21 -9.36 8.14
N TRP A 38 5.46 -9.23 6.83
CA TRP A 38 6.80 -9.00 6.28
C TRP A 38 7.30 -7.55 6.48
N GLY A 39 6.39 -6.63 6.79
CA GLY A 39 6.70 -5.24 7.08
C GLY A 39 6.88 -4.36 5.86
N ILE A 40 7.35 -3.13 6.13
CA ILE A 40 7.47 -2.07 5.13
C ILE A 40 8.84 -2.22 4.47
N ARG A 41 8.87 -2.87 3.29
CA ARG A 41 10.07 -2.96 2.45
C ARG A 41 9.74 -2.50 1.04
N GLN A 42 10.52 -1.55 0.53
CA GLN A 42 10.41 -1.14 -0.86
C GLN A 42 11.05 -2.22 -1.74
N TYR A 43 10.27 -2.75 -2.69
CA TYR A 43 10.76 -3.65 -3.72
C TYR A 43 10.67 -2.96 -5.08
N SER A 44 11.83 -2.71 -5.70
CA SER A 44 11.94 -2.11 -7.05
C SER A 44 11.17 -2.93 -8.09
N GLU A 45 11.26 -4.26 -7.99
CA GLU A 45 10.66 -5.18 -8.96
C GLU A 45 9.14 -5.08 -9.02
N MET A 46 8.49 -4.87 -7.87
CA MET A 46 7.02 -4.73 -7.82
C MET A 46 6.56 -3.44 -8.52
N ASN A 47 7.31 -2.35 -8.34
CA ASN A 47 7.06 -1.09 -9.04
C ASN A 47 7.28 -1.24 -10.56
N THR A 48 8.28 -2.02 -10.98
CA THR A 48 8.53 -2.32 -12.40
C THR A 48 7.36 -3.07 -13.03
N VAL A 49 6.78 -4.05 -12.34
CA VAL A 49 5.61 -4.80 -12.81
C VAL A 49 4.39 -3.89 -12.95
N GLN A 50 4.09 -3.06 -11.94
CA GLN A 50 2.97 -2.13 -11.98
C GLN A 50 3.12 -1.12 -13.14
N ASN A 51 4.32 -0.56 -13.32
CA ASN A 51 4.60 0.37 -14.42
C ASN A 51 4.47 -0.31 -15.78
N LYS A 52 4.92 -1.56 -15.93
CA LYS A 52 4.80 -2.30 -17.19
C LYS A 52 3.34 -2.58 -17.53
N ALA A 53 2.52 -2.97 -16.54
CA ALA A 53 1.10 -3.18 -16.72
C ALA A 53 0.36 -1.87 -17.07
N ALA A 54 0.71 -0.77 -16.42
CA ALA A 54 0.14 0.54 -16.70
C ALA A 54 0.47 1.00 -18.14
N ARG A 55 1.73 0.80 -18.58
CA ARG A 55 2.14 1.11 -19.95
C ARG A 55 1.41 0.27 -20.99
N TYR A 56 1.23 -1.02 -20.71
CA TYR A 56 0.48 -1.92 -21.58
C TYR A 56 -0.97 -1.47 -21.73
N PHE A 57 -1.61 -1.09 -20.63
CA PHE A 57 -2.99 -0.59 -20.65
C PHE A 57 -3.14 0.73 -21.41
N LEU A 58 -2.23 1.68 -21.16
CA LEU A 58 -2.25 2.99 -21.82
C LEU A 58 -1.77 2.93 -23.28
N GLY A 59 -1.19 1.80 -23.72
CA GLY A 59 -0.64 1.66 -25.06
C GLY A 59 0.60 2.53 -25.32
N VAL A 60 1.32 2.92 -24.28
CA VAL A 60 2.51 3.78 -24.38
C VAL A 60 3.78 2.95 -24.59
N GLY A 61 4.74 3.51 -25.32
CA GLY A 61 6.01 2.85 -25.60
C GLY A 61 6.85 2.56 -24.35
N ARG A 62 7.83 1.64 -24.47
CA ARG A 62 8.72 1.23 -23.37
C ARG A 62 9.48 2.39 -22.70
N ARG A 63 9.67 3.50 -23.41
CA ARG A 63 10.43 4.69 -22.96
C ARG A 63 9.55 5.78 -22.32
N ALA A 64 8.24 5.55 -22.15
CA ALA A 64 7.36 6.54 -21.54
C ALA A 64 7.78 6.84 -20.09
N PRO A 65 7.82 8.11 -19.66
CA PRO A 65 8.20 8.47 -18.30
C PRO A 65 7.24 7.83 -17.29
N ASN A 66 7.81 7.26 -16.22
CA ASN A 66 7.06 6.54 -15.19
C ASN A 66 6.05 7.46 -14.47
N GLY A 67 6.43 8.72 -14.22
CA GLY A 67 5.56 9.71 -13.57
C GLY A 67 4.27 9.98 -14.34
N SER A 68 4.38 10.25 -15.65
CA SER A 68 3.21 10.47 -16.51
C SER A 68 2.33 9.23 -16.64
N THR A 69 2.93 8.05 -16.80
CA THR A 69 2.17 6.78 -16.90
C THR A 69 1.37 6.50 -15.63
N LYS A 70 1.97 6.75 -14.45
CA LYS A 70 1.31 6.53 -13.17
C LYS A 70 0.23 7.58 -12.89
N GLY A 71 0.44 8.84 -13.30
CA GLY A 71 -0.56 9.91 -13.19
C GLY A 71 -1.80 9.64 -14.04
N ASP A 72 -1.62 9.21 -15.29
CA ASP A 72 -2.73 8.94 -16.22
C ASP A 72 -3.60 7.73 -15.81
N ILE A 73 -2.99 6.74 -15.14
CA ILE A 73 -3.72 5.55 -14.69
C ILE A 73 -4.31 5.70 -13.28
N CYS A 74 -3.95 6.75 -12.53
CA CYS A 74 -4.42 7.01 -11.17
C CYS A 74 -4.34 5.79 -10.22
N TRP A 75 -3.34 4.92 -10.39
CA TRP A 75 -3.16 3.76 -9.53
C TRP A 75 -2.36 4.11 -8.27
N THR A 76 -2.83 3.61 -7.12
CA THR A 76 -2.10 3.74 -5.86
C THR A 76 -0.79 2.94 -5.92
N SER A 77 0.28 3.46 -5.31
CA SER A 77 1.57 2.77 -5.29
C SER A 77 1.48 1.46 -4.48
N VAL A 78 2.27 0.45 -4.86
CA VAL A 78 2.38 -0.80 -4.09
C VAL A 78 2.82 -0.50 -2.66
N PHE A 79 3.69 0.51 -2.48
CA PHE A 79 4.18 0.93 -1.17
C PHE A 79 3.06 1.50 -0.29
N THR A 80 2.19 2.36 -0.83
CA THR A 80 1.01 2.85 -0.11
C THR A 80 0.14 1.67 0.35
N LYS A 81 -0.12 0.71 -0.55
CA LYS A 81 -0.96 -0.46 -0.26
C LYS A 81 -0.35 -1.30 0.88
N GLN A 82 0.97 -1.48 0.89
CA GLN A 82 1.68 -2.19 1.97
C GLN A 82 1.57 -1.47 3.32
N ARG A 83 1.79 -0.14 3.37
CA ARG A 83 1.68 0.66 4.60
C ARG A 83 0.28 0.57 5.21
N VAL A 84 -0.74 0.59 4.35
CA VAL A 84 -2.14 0.46 4.74
C VAL A 84 -2.42 -0.92 5.36
N GLU A 85 -1.92 -2.01 4.77
CA GLU A 85 -2.09 -3.36 5.33
C GLU A 85 -1.30 -3.59 6.64
N VAL A 86 -0.09 -3.05 6.73
CA VAL A 86 0.72 -3.05 7.98
C VAL A 86 -0.03 -2.32 9.09
N THR A 87 -0.61 -1.16 8.79
CA THR A 87 -1.40 -0.38 9.76
C THR A 87 -2.67 -1.13 10.18
N ARG A 88 -3.31 -1.85 9.26
CA ARG A 88 -4.46 -2.70 9.55
C ARG A 88 -4.10 -3.83 10.52
N LEU A 89 -2.97 -4.49 10.30
CA LEU A 89 -2.47 -5.53 11.21
C LEU A 89 -2.11 -4.96 12.58
N TRP A 90 -1.45 -3.80 12.62
CA TRP A 90 -1.12 -3.10 13.86
C TRP A 90 -2.36 -2.82 14.71
N CYS A 91 -3.41 -2.25 14.12
CA CYS A 91 -4.68 -1.98 14.81
C CYS A 91 -5.32 -3.27 15.32
N ARG A 92 -5.27 -4.35 14.52
CA ARG A 92 -5.79 -5.66 14.92
C ARG A 92 -5.02 -6.24 16.10
N LEU A 93 -3.68 -6.13 16.13
CA LEU A 93 -2.84 -6.59 17.24
C LEU A 93 -3.07 -5.76 18.51
N LYS A 94 -3.31 -4.45 18.38
CA LYS A 94 -3.63 -3.58 19.53
C LYS A 94 -4.97 -3.92 20.17
N ASN A 95 -6.00 -4.17 19.37
CA ASN A 95 -7.33 -4.57 19.87
C ASN A 95 -7.46 -6.04 20.25
N MET A 96 -6.42 -6.85 20.05
CA MET A 96 -6.44 -8.26 20.41
C MET A 96 -6.31 -8.46 21.92
N ALA A 97 -7.12 -9.36 22.46
CA ALA A 97 -7.07 -9.79 23.85
C ALA A 97 -5.68 -10.36 24.21
N THR A 98 -5.29 -10.18 25.47
CA THR A 98 -3.93 -10.46 25.96
C THR A 98 -3.62 -11.92 26.19
N ASP A 99 -4.64 -12.77 26.19
CA ASP A 99 -4.57 -14.24 26.28
C ASP A 99 -4.03 -14.90 25.00
N ARG A 100 -4.08 -14.20 23.86
CA ARG A 100 -3.70 -14.79 22.57
C ARG A 100 -2.19 -14.74 22.32
N THR A 101 -1.65 -15.83 21.79
CA THR A 101 -0.23 -15.97 21.42
C THR A 101 0.31 -14.85 20.50
N PRO A 102 -0.41 -14.31 19.50
CA PRO A 102 0.12 -13.22 18.67
C PRO A 102 0.38 -11.93 19.46
N LYS A 103 -0.40 -11.69 20.54
CA LYS A 103 -0.19 -10.53 21.42
C LYS A 103 1.08 -10.70 22.25
N HIS A 104 1.33 -11.91 22.74
CA HIS A 104 2.56 -12.22 23.48
C HIS A 104 3.79 -12.10 22.59
N ILE A 105 3.74 -12.64 21.38
CA ILE A 105 4.83 -12.52 20.39
C ILE A 105 5.09 -11.06 20.07
N SER A 106 4.04 -10.25 19.86
CA SER A 106 4.22 -8.82 19.59
C SER A 106 4.81 -8.06 20.77
N LYS A 107 4.37 -8.32 22.01
CA LYS A 107 4.98 -7.74 23.22
C LYS A 107 6.44 -8.15 23.38
N TRP A 108 6.80 -9.38 23.02
CA TRP A 108 8.18 -9.86 23.03
C TRP A 108 9.03 -9.19 21.94
N SER A 109 8.50 -9.09 20.73
CA SER A 109 9.15 -8.43 19.59
C SER A 109 9.35 -6.94 19.85
N PHE A 110 8.43 -6.29 20.59
CA PHE A 110 8.55 -4.91 21.03
C PHE A 110 9.84 -4.62 21.82
N ARG A 111 10.37 -5.60 22.53
CA ARG A 111 11.60 -5.47 23.33
C ARG A 111 12.88 -5.47 22.48
N HIS A 112 12.78 -5.85 21.20
CA HIS A 112 13.92 -5.93 20.30
C HIS A 112 14.05 -4.67 19.45
N HIS A 113 15.26 -4.12 19.34
CA HIS A 113 15.51 -2.82 18.69
C HIS A 113 15.21 -2.80 17.18
N LYS A 114 15.40 -3.93 16.46
CA LYS A 114 15.16 -4.07 15.02
C LYS A 114 13.86 -4.82 14.70
N SER A 115 12.80 -4.57 15.46
CA SER A 115 11.52 -5.24 15.28
C SER A 115 10.65 -4.58 14.21
N TRP A 116 9.76 -5.39 13.64
CA TRP A 116 8.69 -4.92 12.77
C TRP A 116 7.83 -3.85 13.45
N GLU A 117 7.59 -3.98 14.75
CA GLU A 117 6.83 -3.00 15.52
C GLU A 117 7.51 -1.64 15.61
N ASN A 118 8.84 -1.60 15.77
CA ASN A 118 9.57 -0.34 15.85
C ASN A 118 9.61 0.38 14.51
N LEU A 119 9.72 -0.35 13.40
CA LEU A 119 9.62 0.22 12.05
C LEU A 119 8.22 0.78 11.78
N THR A 120 7.18 0.04 12.18
CA THR A 120 5.79 0.47 12.05
C THR A 120 5.51 1.70 12.91
N ARG A 121 6.06 1.76 14.13
CA ARG A 121 5.96 2.94 15.00
C ARG A 121 6.62 4.17 14.36
N LYS A 122 7.83 4.04 13.82
CA LYS A 122 8.51 5.14 13.11
C LYS A 122 7.66 5.64 11.95
N MET A 123 7.17 4.73 11.10
CA MET A 123 6.27 5.09 9.99
C MET A 123 5.01 5.83 10.46
N LEU A 124 4.41 5.42 11.57
CA LEU A 124 3.22 6.07 12.13
C LEU A 124 3.53 7.44 12.77
N GLN A 125 4.74 7.60 13.33
CA GLN A 125 5.24 8.89 13.82
C GLN A 125 5.50 9.85 12.65
N ASP A 126 6.11 9.37 11.57
CA ASP A 126 6.38 10.16 10.37
C ASP A 126 5.09 10.62 9.65
N LEU A 127 3.97 9.93 9.88
CA LEU A 127 2.65 10.27 9.35
C LEU A 127 1.77 11.06 10.35
N ASP A 128 2.32 11.48 11.49
CA ASP A 128 1.63 12.21 12.57
C ASP A 128 0.41 11.48 13.20
N PHE A 129 0.27 10.16 13.02
CA PHE A 129 -0.79 9.36 13.65
C PHE A 129 -0.42 8.91 15.08
N THR A 130 -0.03 9.85 15.92
CA THR A 130 0.31 9.61 17.34
C THR A 130 -0.88 9.06 18.14
N GLN A 131 -2.11 9.35 17.72
CA GLN A 131 -3.33 8.83 18.34
C GLN A 131 -3.48 7.30 18.24
N LEU A 132 -2.95 6.68 17.17
CA LEU A 132 -2.95 5.22 16.98
C LEU A 132 -1.86 4.52 17.80
N ILE A 133 -0.89 5.27 18.31
CA ILE A 133 0.22 4.76 19.12
C ILE A 133 -0.18 4.69 20.60
N ASN A 134 -0.89 5.70 21.08
CA ASN A 134 -1.15 5.91 22.51
C ASN A 134 -2.45 5.28 23.02
N ASN A 135 -3.45 5.07 22.16
CA ASN A 135 -4.73 4.50 22.59
C ASN A 135 -4.70 2.96 22.54
N ASP A 136 -4.79 2.31 23.71
CA ASP A 136 -4.81 0.84 23.82
C ASP A 136 -6.14 0.20 23.39
N THR A 137 -7.19 1.01 23.19
CA THR A 137 -8.49 0.56 22.67
C THR A 137 -8.88 1.39 21.45
N ILE A 138 -8.52 0.92 20.25
CA ILE A 138 -8.92 1.55 18.99
C ILE A 138 -10.31 1.01 18.62
N SER A 139 -11.35 1.53 19.26
CA SER A 139 -12.74 1.07 19.06
C SER A 139 -13.31 1.38 17.67
N ARG A 140 -12.54 2.02 16.76
CA ARG A 140 -12.98 2.36 15.39
C ARG A 140 -11.90 2.07 14.35
N VAL A 141 -11.60 0.79 14.13
CA VAL A 141 -10.62 0.32 13.12
C VAL A 141 -11.02 0.67 11.68
N LYS A 142 -12.32 0.88 11.40
CA LYS A 142 -12.78 1.23 10.04
C LYS A 142 -12.56 2.70 9.65
N CYS A 143 -12.58 3.67 10.58
CA CYS A 143 -12.48 5.10 10.19
C CYS A 143 -11.03 5.54 9.90
N HIS A 144 -10.05 4.99 10.61
CA HIS A 144 -8.64 5.38 10.43
C HIS A 144 -8.00 4.78 9.17
N HIS A 145 -8.59 3.75 8.55
CA HIS A 145 -8.03 3.11 7.36
C HIS A 145 -8.04 4.05 6.15
N ASN A 146 -9.14 4.78 5.96
CA ASN A 146 -9.24 5.75 4.87
C ASN A 146 -8.33 6.95 5.12
N GLU A 147 -8.26 7.45 6.35
CA GLU A 147 -7.39 8.58 6.71
C GLU A 147 -5.89 8.25 6.55
N VAL A 148 -5.47 7.05 6.98
CA VAL A 148 -4.10 6.56 6.77
C VAL A 148 -3.82 6.34 5.29
N LYS A 149 -4.79 5.82 4.53
CA LYS A 149 -4.66 5.67 3.08
C LYS A 149 -4.47 7.02 2.40
N GLU A 150 -5.29 8.02 2.73
CA GLU A 150 -5.17 9.39 2.19
C GLU A 150 -3.86 10.05 2.61
N ALA A 151 -3.41 9.88 3.85
CA ALA A 151 -2.12 10.40 4.31
C ALA A 151 -0.93 9.72 3.61
N CYS A 152 -0.99 8.41 3.39
CA CYS A 152 0.03 7.70 2.62
C CYS A 152 0.02 8.12 1.15
N ILE A 153 -1.16 8.40 0.57
CA ILE A 153 -1.28 8.93 -0.79
C ILE A 153 -0.67 10.33 -0.87
N ARG A 154 -0.94 11.21 0.09
CA ARG A 154 -0.31 12.54 0.18
C ARG A 154 1.22 12.47 0.33
N ALA A 155 1.71 11.59 1.19
CA ALA A 155 3.15 11.37 1.37
C ALA A 155 3.81 10.87 0.09
N ASP A 156 3.16 9.94 -0.61
CA ASP A 156 3.64 9.47 -1.90
C ASP A 156 3.63 10.62 -2.91
N HIS A 157 2.58 11.43 -3.06
CA HIS A 157 2.55 12.55 -4.02
C HIS A 157 3.71 13.58 -3.85
N VAL A 158 4.23 13.77 -2.63
CA VAL A 158 5.38 14.65 -2.39
C VAL A 158 6.69 14.08 -2.97
N GLU A 159 6.87 12.76 -2.96
CA GLU A 159 8.03 12.12 -3.60
C GLU A 159 8.01 12.27 -5.14
N TRP A 160 6.84 12.55 -5.73
CA TRP A 160 6.66 12.58 -7.19
C TRP A 160 7.07 13.92 -7.79
N HIS A 161 7.10 14.98 -7.00
CA HIS A 161 7.57 16.30 -7.41
C HIS A 161 9.09 16.47 -7.27
N ASN A 162 9.77 15.54 -6.60
CA ASN A 162 11.22 15.55 -6.39
C ASN A 162 11.99 14.65 -7.37
N CYS A 163 11.34 14.12 -8.41
CA CYS A 163 11.95 13.33 -9.49
C CYS A 163 12.02 14.09 -10.81
#